data_AF-A0A8B5PS49-F1
#
_entry.id   AF-A0A8B5PS49-F1
#
_cell.length_a   1.000
_cell.length_b   1.000
_cell.length_c   1.000
_cell.angle_alpha   90.00
_cell.angle_beta   90.00
_cell.angle_gamma   90.00
#
_symmetry.space_group_name_H-M   'P 1'
#
loop_
_entity.id
_entity.type
_entity.pdbx_description
1 polymer ?
#
loop_
_entity_poly.entity_id
_entity_poly.type
_entity_poly.pdbx_seq_one_letter_code
_entity_poly.pdbx_strand_id
1 'polypeptide(L)'
;MIGISDEVGILLPWFCGSTLGLFLERTHGHYSVESIRAVRNLYPLILGLQEAHLSCIGKTIEARAAMAAASHGSQAVLIIGARGERLFASGEWDRAAIDLPAGLVSSLNASLHGNHRSLCIDDRYTLAIQPLRLGLPALDDGWIYVLREASVRTGGSEIGGGVLSFCVNELTPRESEIVKLILDGYPTVSIAKKLGISRGTVKNHRNCIYAKLDITTERELFLLLLEHLGSRIRRKR
;
A
#
# COMPACT_ATOMS: atom_id res chain seq x y z
N MET A 1 -49.23 9.96 -1.98
CA MET A 1 -48.17 8.94 -1.86
C MET A 1 -47.39 9.01 -3.17
N ILE A 2 -46.18 9.56 -3.17
CA ILE A 2 -45.34 9.61 -4.38
C ILE A 2 -44.74 8.20 -4.49
N GLY A 3 -45.38 7.34 -5.27
CA GLY A 3 -44.96 5.95 -5.48
C GLY A 3 -44.37 5.77 -6.87
N ILE A 4 -43.40 4.86 -6.99
CA ILE A 4 -42.91 4.38 -8.29
C ILE A 4 -44.04 3.53 -8.90
N SER A 5 -44.51 3.91 -10.09
CA SER A 5 -45.55 3.18 -10.82
C SER A 5 -44.98 2.17 -11.80
N ASP A 6 -43.78 2.43 -12.31
CA ASP A 6 -43.06 1.56 -13.24
C ASP A 6 -41.57 1.93 -13.29
N GLU A 7 -40.71 0.97 -13.65
CA GLU A 7 -39.27 1.14 -13.72
C GLU A 7 -38.63 0.35 -14.87
N VAL A 8 -37.56 0.90 -15.45
CA VAL A 8 -36.70 0.20 -16.41
C VAL A 8 -35.26 0.28 -15.94
N GLY A 9 -34.63 -0.88 -15.72
CA GLY A 9 -33.23 -0.99 -15.37
C GLY A 9 -32.33 -1.29 -16.57
N ILE A 10 -31.19 -0.61 -16.66
CA ILE A 10 -30.09 -0.93 -17.56
C ILE A 10 -28.90 -1.33 -16.69
N LEU A 11 -28.37 -2.53 -16.92
CA LEU A 11 -27.20 -3.05 -16.21
C LEU A 11 -25.99 -2.98 -17.13
N LEU A 12 -24.94 -2.32 -16.65
CA LEU A 12 -23.69 -2.12 -17.37
C LEU A 12 -22.53 -2.72 -16.59
N PRO A 13 -21.57 -3.39 -17.25
CA PRO A 13 -20.41 -3.94 -16.57
C PRO A 13 -19.56 -2.82 -15.93
N TRP A 14 -18.94 -3.13 -14.79
CA TRP A 14 -17.97 -2.28 -14.09
C TRP A 14 -16.74 -3.10 -13.67
N PHE A 15 -15.75 -2.45 -13.05
CA PHE A 15 -14.53 -3.10 -12.56
C PHE A 15 -14.81 -4.18 -11.51
N CYS A 16 -13.91 -5.17 -11.47
CA CYS A 16 -13.83 -6.18 -10.42
C CYS A 16 -15.13 -6.97 -10.19
N GLY A 17 -15.83 -7.32 -11.28
CA GLY A 17 -17.08 -8.08 -11.22
C GLY A 17 -18.29 -7.29 -10.71
N SER A 18 -18.17 -5.96 -10.60
CA SER A 18 -19.30 -5.09 -10.24
C SER A 18 -20.14 -4.72 -11.47
N THR A 19 -21.35 -4.21 -11.23
CA THR A 19 -22.27 -3.73 -12.27
C THR A 19 -22.78 -2.34 -11.90
N LEU A 20 -22.83 -1.44 -12.87
CA LEU A 20 -23.51 -0.15 -12.77
C LEU A 20 -24.96 -0.32 -13.21
N GLY A 21 -25.91 -0.06 -12.31
CA GLY A 21 -27.33 -0.04 -12.62
C GLY A 21 -27.83 1.37 -12.86
N LEU A 22 -28.46 1.62 -14.01
CA LEU A 22 -29.18 2.84 -14.31
C LEU A 22 -30.69 2.53 -14.29
N PHE A 23 -31.42 3.17 -13.38
CA PHE A 23 -32.85 2.96 -13.24
C PHE A 23 -33.60 4.20 -13.72
N LEU A 24 -34.51 3.98 -14.65
CA LEU A 24 -35.43 4.98 -15.18
C LEU A 24 -36.77 4.75 -14.50
N GLU A 25 -37.14 5.65 -13.60
CA GLU A 25 -38.35 5.54 -12.79
C GLU A 25 -39.47 6.44 -13.33
N ARG A 26 -40.73 5.97 -13.24
CA ARG A 26 -41.93 6.77 -13.47
C ARG A 26 -42.79 6.81 -12.22
N THR A 27 -43.36 7.98 -11.94
CA THR A 27 -44.32 8.18 -10.85
C THR A 27 -45.77 7.95 -11.27
N HIS A 28 -46.04 7.96 -12.58
CA HIS A 28 -47.36 7.70 -13.16
C HIS A 28 -47.27 6.92 -14.48
N GLY A 29 -48.17 5.97 -14.67
CA GLY A 29 -48.29 5.16 -15.89
C GLY A 29 -47.21 4.08 -16.03
N HIS A 30 -47.22 3.40 -17.19
CA HIS A 30 -46.27 2.35 -17.55
C HIS A 30 -45.47 2.73 -18.81
N TYR A 31 -44.26 2.20 -18.94
CA TYR A 31 -43.47 2.29 -20.16
C TYR A 31 -44.17 1.55 -21.29
N SER A 32 -44.35 2.22 -22.43
CA SER A 32 -44.90 1.57 -23.61
C SER A 32 -43.92 0.58 -24.22
N VAL A 33 -44.43 -0.36 -25.01
CA VAL A 33 -43.61 -1.34 -25.75
C VAL A 33 -42.62 -0.64 -26.70
N GLU A 34 -43.03 0.48 -27.29
CA GLU A 34 -42.19 1.33 -28.16
C GLU A 34 -41.05 1.97 -27.38
N SER A 35 -41.32 2.42 -26.15
CA SER A 35 -40.31 2.99 -25.26
C SER A 35 -39.26 1.94 -24.89
N ILE A 36 -39.71 0.73 -24.52
CA ILE A 36 -38.82 -0.39 -24.22
C ILE A 36 -38.00 -0.78 -25.45
N ARG A 37 -38.61 -0.80 -26.65
CA ARG A 37 -37.91 -1.09 -27.90
C ARG A 37 -36.86 -0.02 -28.23
N ALA A 38 -37.15 1.25 -27.99
CA ALA A 38 -36.19 2.33 -28.18
C ALA A 38 -34.96 2.17 -27.25
N VAL A 39 -35.18 1.86 -25.96
CA VAL A 39 -34.10 1.59 -25.01
C VAL A 39 -33.27 0.38 -25.46
N ARG A 40 -33.90 -0.70 -25.90
CA ARG A 40 -33.18 -1.88 -26.43
C ARG A 40 -32.33 -1.56 -27.67
N ASN A 41 -32.83 -0.70 -28.55
CA ASN A 41 -32.08 -0.27 -29.74
C ASN A 41 -30.90 0.66 -29.40
N LEU A 42 -31.02 1.44 -28.33
CA LEU A 42 -29.94 2.30 -27.83
C LEU A 42 -28.90 1.53 -27.01
N TYR A 43 -29.28 0.41 -26.40
CA TYR A 43 -28.42 -0.35 -25.50
C TYR A 43 -27.03 -0.67 -26.08
N PRO A 44 -26.86 -1.12 -27.34
CA PRO A 44 -25.53 -1.36 -27.91
C PRO A 44 -24.63 -0.13 -27.93
N LEU A 45 -25.20 1.07 -28.15
CA LEU A 45 -24.43 2.32 -28.12
C LEU A 45 -24.00 2.68 -26.69
N ILE A 46 -24.91 2.52 -25.72
CA ILE A 46 -24.62 2.75 -24.31
C ILE A 46 -23.53 1.78 -23.82
N LEU A 47 -23.65 0.50 -24.18
CA LEU A 47 -22.67 -0.52 -23.84
C LEU A 47 -21.32 -0.23 -24.48
N GLY A 48 -21.28 0.09 -25.78
CA GLY A 48 -20.03 0.43 -26.47
C GLY A 48 -19.34 1.67 -25.89
N LEU A 49 -20.12 2.69 -25.50
CA LEU A 49 -19.57 3.87 -24.82
C LEU A 49 -18.99 3.51 -23.44
N GLN A 50 -19.69 2.67 -22.68
CA GLN A 50 -19.21 2.17 -21.40
C GLN A 50 -17.92 1.36 -21.55
N GLU A 51 -17.85 0.45 -22.52
CA GLU A 51 -16.65 -0.34 -22.81
C GLU A 51 -15.46 0.56 -23.20
N ALA A 52 -15.70 1.57 -24.04
CA ALA A 52 -14.67 2.55 -24.40
C ALA A 52 -14.20 3.37 -23.18
N HIS A 53 -15.13 3.76 -22.31
CA HIS A 53 -14.82 4.47 -21.07
C HIS A 53 -13.96 3.61 -20.12
N LEU A 54 -14.36 2.35 -19.89
CA LEU A 54 -13.60 1.40 -19.09
C LEU A 54 -12.21 1.12 -19.69
N SER A 55 -12.10 1.01 -21.01
CA SER A 55 -10.81 0.88 -21.70
C SER A 55 -9.89 2.09 -21.45
N CYS A 56 -10.44 3.31 -21.46
CA CYS A 56 -9.68 4.52 -21.17
C CYS A 56 -9.16 4.55 -19.72
N ILE A 57 -10.01 4.16 -18.76
CA ILE A 57 -9.61 4.03 -17.36
C ILE A 57 -8.51 2.96 -17.22
N GLY A 58 -8.69 1.79 -17.85
CA GLY A 58 -7.70 0.72 -17.85
C GLY A 58 -6.32 1.19 -18.32
N LYS A 59 -6.26 1.91 -19.45
CA LYS A 59 -5.02 2.51 -19.96
C LYS A 59 -4.38 3.50 -18.99
N THR A 60 -5.20 4.25 -18.25
CA THR A 60 -4.70 5.20 -17.24
C THR A 60 -4.10 4.46 -16.05
N ILE A 61 -4.74 3.37 -15.60
CA ILE A 61 -4.22 2.49 -14.54
C ILE A 61 -2.89 1.85 -14.98
N GLU A 62 -2.83 1.32 -16.20
CA GLU A 62 -1.61 0.74 -16.78
C GLU A 62 -0.46 1.75 -16.86
N ALA A 63 -0.74 2.96 -17.35
CA ALA A 63 0.25 4.04 -17.39
C ALA A 63 0.76 4.37 -15.98
N ARG A 64 -0.14 4.40 -14.99
CA ARG A 64 0.24 4.65 -13.60
C ARG A 64 1.08 3.52 -13.01
N ALA A 65 0.75 2.27 -13.31
CA ALA A 65 1.55 1.11 -12.94
C ALA A 65 2.95 1.17 -13.55
N ALA A 66 3.06 1.49 -14.84
CA ALA A 66 4.34 1.62 -15.54
C ALA A 66 5.21 2.76 -14.95
N MET A 67 4.61 3.89 -14.60
CA MET A 67 5.33 4.98 -13.93
C MET A 67 5.85 4.56 -12.54
N ALA A 68 5.04 3.83 -11.76
CA ALA A 68 5.45 3.33 -10.46
C ALA A 68 6.58 2.29 -10.58
N ALA A 69 6.45 1.35 -11.52
CA ALA A 69 7.48 0.38 -11.88
C ALA A 69 8.82 1.08 -12.18
N ALA A 70 8.81 2.04 -13.11
CA ALA A 70 10.00 2.78 -13.52
C ALA A 70 10.64 3.56 -12.36
N SER A 71 9.84 4.18 -11.49
CA SER A 71 10.33 4.97 -10.35
C SER A 71 11.05 4.13 -9.29
N HIS A 72 10.69 2.86 -9.16
CA HIS A 72 11.25 1.94 -8.17
C HIS A 72 12.23 0.91 -8.77
N GLY A 73 12.45 0.95 -10.09
CA GLY A 73 13.35 0.04 -10.79
C GLY A 73 12.89 -1.43 -10.75
N SER A 74 11.57 -1.67 -10.70
CA SER A 74 10.99 -3.01 -10.66
C SER A 74 9.82 -3.11 -11.63
N GLN A 75 9.57 -4.30 -12.17
CA GLN A 75 8.41 -4.59 -13.02
C GLN A 75 7.25 -5.25 -12.27
N ALA A 76 7.44 -5.67 -11.02
CA ALA A 76 6.41 -6.30 -10.19
C ALA A 76 5.55 -5.23 -9.49
N VAL A 77 4.36 -4.96 -10.04
CA VAL A 77 3.43 -3.92 -9.56
C VAL A 77 2.04 -4.48 -9.36
N LEU A 78 1.41 -4.11 -8.25
CA LEU A 78 0.01 -4.36 -7.93
C LEU A 78 -0.69 -3.05 -7.60
N ILE A 79 -1.90 -2.86 -8.13
CA ILE A 79 -2.77 -1.75 -7.79
C ILE A 79 -4.06 -2.29 -7.19
N ILE A 80 -4.36 -1.84 -5.98
CA ILE A 80 -5.56 -2.19 -5.22
C ILE A 80 -6.42 -0.93 -5.08
N GLY A 81 -7.73 -1.06 -5.27
CA GLY A 81 -8.71 0.00 -5.05
C GLY A 81 -9.01 0.21 -3.56
N ALA A 82 -9.76 1.27 -3.26
CA ALA A 82 -10.09 1.65 -1.88
C ALA A 82 -10.88 0.57 -1.10
N ARG A 83 -11.59 -0.33 -1.80
CA ARG A 83 -12.36 -1.42 -1.17
C ARG A 83 -11.58 -2.74 -1.15
N GLY A 84 -10.29 -2.70 -1.46
CA GLY A 84 -9.44 -3.89 -1.52
C GLY A 84 -9.55 -4.67 -2.83
N GLU A 85 -10.27 -4.16 -3.82
CA GLU A 85 -10.41 -4.79 -5.12
C GLU A 85 -9.11 -4.71 -5.93
N ARG A 86 -8.75 -5.77 -6.65
CA ARG A 86 -7.56 -5.77 -7.51
C ARG A 86 -7.87 -5.07 -8.83
N LEU A 87 -7.34 -3.86 -9.00
CA LEU A 87 -7.51 -3.03 -10.20
C LEU A 87 -6.51 -3.39 -11.31
N PHE A 88 -5.28 -3.77 -10.92
CA PHE A 88 -4.23 -4.18 -11.86
C PHE A 88 -3.19 -5.03 -11.13
N ALA A 89 -2.59 -6.03 -11.80
CA ALA A 89 -1.26 -6.48 -11.45
C ALA A 89 -0.47 -6.90 -12.69
N SER A 90 0.83 -6.69 -12.65
CA SER A 90 1.74 -7.13 -13.71
C SER A 90 1.97 -8.64 -13.65
N GLY A 91 2.40 -9.22 -14.78
CA GLY A 91 2.77 -10.64 -14.83
C GLY A 91 3.96 -10.97 -13.91
N GLU A 92 4.85 -10.01 -13.67
CA GLU A 92 5.95 -10.13 -12.71
C GLU A 92 5.43 -10.16 -11.27
N TRP A 93 4.40 -9.37 -10.96
CA TRP A 93 3.75 -9.45 -9.66
C TRP A 93 3.10 -10.81 -9.46
N ASP A 94 2.32 -11.30 -10.42
CA ASP A 94 1.64 -12.60 -10.30
C ASP A 94 2.63 -13.76 -10.12
N ARG A 95 3.78 -13.70 -10.79
CA ARG A 95 4.86 -14.68 -10.60
C ARG A 95 5.47 -14.58 -9.21
N ALA A 96 5.84 -13.39 -8.77
CA ALA A 96 6.48 -13.19 -7.48
C ALA A 96 5.53 -13.47 -6.30
N ALA A 97 4.22 -13.23 -6.47
CA ALA A 97 3.21 -13.45 -5.45
C ALA A 97 3.07 -14.92 -5.03
N ILE A 98 3.57 -15.88 -5.83
CA ILE A 98 3.63 -17.30 -5.48
C ILE A 98 4.55 -17.53 -4.27
N ASP A 99 5.65 -16.78 -4.21
CA ASP A 99 6.68 -16.92 -3.16
C ASP A 99 6.41 -16.01 -1.95
N LEU A 100 5.42 -15.11 -2.04
CA LEU A 100 5.06 -14.21 -0.96
C LEU A 100 4.20 -14.93 0.11
N PRO A 101 4.28 -14.50 1.39
CA PRO A 101 3.45 -15.05 2.45
C PRO A 101 1.97 -14.99 2.10
N ALA A 102 1.27 -16.12 2.26
CA ALA A 102 -0.17 -16.20 2.03
C ALA A 102 -0.90 -15.15 2.89
N GLY A 103 -1.75 -14.34 2.26
CA GLY A 103 -2.51 -13.29 2.95
C GLY A 103 -1.77 -11.98 3.20
N LEU A 104 -0.55 -11.79 2.66
CA LEU A 104 0.18 -10.51 2.71
C LEU A 104 -0.68 -9.34 2.18
N VAL A 105 -1.25 -9.49 0.99
CA VAL A 105 -2.08 -8.46 0.35
C VAL A 105 -3.33 -8.16 1.17
N SER A 106 -3.96 -9.20 1.74
CA SER A 106 -5.12 -9.05 2.62
C SER A 106 -4.78 -8.35 3.93
N SER A 107 -3.57 -8.56 4.45
CA SER A 107 -3.07 -7.93 5.69
C SER A 107 -2.66 -6.47 5.48
N LEU A 108 -2.17 -6.13 4.28
CA LEU A 108 -1.85 -4.75 3.90
C LEU A 108 -3.09 -3.85 3.93
N ASN A 109 -4.24 -4.34 3.45
CA ASN A 109 -5.49 -3.57 3.47
C ASN A 109 -5.97 -3.19 4.89
N ALA A 110 -5.59 -3.95 5.93
CA ALA A 110 -6.00 -3.69 7.32
C ALA A 110 -5.13 -2.63 8.04
N SER A 111 -3.87 -2.46 7.62
CA SER A 111 -2.85 -1.69 8.35
C SER A 111 -2.48 -0.33 7.73
N LEU A 112 -3.06 0.04 6.58
CA LEU A 112 -2.66 1.24 5.82
C LEU A 112 -3.27 2.57 6.30
N HIS A 113 -3.80 2.60 7.53
CA HIS A 113 -4.07 3.86 8.23
C HIS A 113 -2.77 4.56 8.69
N GLY A 114 -1.61 3.92 8.53
CA GLY A 114 -0.28 4.49 8.80
C GLY A 114 0.43 5.04 7.56
N ASN A 115 1.32 6.01 7.75
CA ASN A 115 2.05 6.74 6.70
C ASN A 115 3.19 5.92 6.04
N HIS A 116 3.04 4.59 5.97
CA HIS A 116 4.06 3.65 5.52
C HIS A 116 4.28 3.78 4.01
N ARG A 117 5.53 3.98 3.59
CA ARG A 117 5.93 4.08 2.18
C ARG A 117 6.73 2.87 1.69
N SER A 118 7.09 1.96 2.59
CA SER A 118 7.84 0.75 2.30
C SER A 118 7.64 -0.28 3.41
N LEU A 119 7.62 -1.57 3.07
CA LEU A 119 7.51 -2.71 3.97
C LEU A 119 8.50 -3.80 3.53
N CYS A 120 9.38 -4.27 4.41
CA CYS A 120 10.20 -5.44 4.13
C CYS A 120 9.37 -6.72 4.34
N ILE A 121 9.37 -7.61 3.36
CA ILE A 121 8.64 -8.89 3.45
C ILE A 121 9.59 -9.96 3.98
N ASP A 122 10.79 -10.03 3.42
CA ASP A 122 11.90 -10.89 3.85
C ASP A 122 13.24 -10.28 3.39
N ASP A 123 14.34 -11.04 3.52
CA ASP A 123 15.68 -10.63 3.08
C ASP A 123 15.82 -10.47 1.56
N ARG A 124 14.79 -10.87 0.79
CA ARG A 124 14.78 -10.87 -0.66
C ARG A 124 13.83 -9.83 -1.24
N TYR A 125 12.81 -9.41 -0.52
CA TYR A 125 11.76 -8.56 -1.06
C TYR A 125 11.43 -7.38 -0.16
N THR A 126 11.45 -6.20 -0.77
CA THR A 126 10.95 -4.95 -0.18
C THR A 126 9.77 -4.45 -1.00
N LEU A 127 8.66 -4.19 -0.33
CA LEU A 127 7.45 -3.67 -0.91
C LEU A 127 7.40 -2.16 -0.75
N ALA A 128 7.57 -1.40 -1.85
CA ALA A 128 7.28 0.02 -1.84
C ALA A 128 5.76 0.24 -1.91
N ILE A 129 5.27 1.19 -1.11
CA ILE A 129 3.84 1.47 -0.97
C ILE A 129 3.61 2.95 -1.26
N GLN A 130 2.66 3.26 -2.14
CA GLN A 130 2.29 4.63 -2.45
C GLN A 130 0.78 4.76 -2.74
N PRO A 131 0.15 5.90 -2.44
CA PRO A 131 -1.27 6.10 -2.72
C PRO A 131 -1.54 6.13 -4.23
N LEU A 132 -2.66 5.53 -4.63
CA LEU A 132 -3.20 5.65 -5.98
C LEU A 132 -3.86 7.02 -6.15
N ARG A 133 -3.47 7.73 -7.21
CA ARG A 133 -4.06 9.01 -7.61
C ARG A 133 -4.27 8.97 -9.12
N LEU A 134 -5.51 8.78 -9.53
CA LEU A 134 -5.97 8.74 -10.92
C LEU A 134 -6.73 10.02 -11.30
N GLY A 135 -7.18 10.81 -10.32
CA GLY A 135 -8.07 11.94 -10.58
C GLY A 135 -9.49 11.48 -10.91
N LEU A 136 -9.83 10.27 -10.48
CA LEU A 136 -11.13 9.63 -10.65
C LEU A 136 -11.64 9.31 -9.24
N PRO A 137 -12.51 10.14 -8.65
CA PRO A 137 -12.91 10.00 -7.24
C PRO A 137 -13.46 8.62 -6.87
N ALA A 138 -14.08 7.91 -7.81
CA ALA A 138 -14.60 6.56 -7.59
C ALA A 138 -13.51 5.47 -7.48
N LEU A 139 -12.28 5.75 -7.90
CA LEU A 139 -11.14 4.84 -7.91
C LEU A 139 -9.92 5.38 -7.14
N ASP A 140 -9.95 6.65 -6.75
CA ASP A 140 -8.97 7.23 -5.84
C ASP A 140 -9.09 6.60 -4.44
N ASP A 141 -8.06 6.79 -3.61
CA ASP A 141 -7.90 6.18 -2.26
C ASP A 141 -7.53 4.68 -2.26
N GLY A 142 -7.19 4.14 -3.42
CA GLY A 142 -6.46 2.89 -3.55
C GLY A 142 -4.96 3.02 -3.24
N TRP A 143 -4.24 1.91 -3.42
CA TRP A 143 -2.81 1.79 -3.17
C TRP A 143 -2.09 1.15 -4.35
N ILE A 144 -0.85 1.58 -4.57
CA ILE A 144 0.08 0.96 -5.50
C ILE A 144 1.20 0.33 -4.68
N TYR A 145 1.42 -0.96 -4.93
CA TYR A 145 2.47 -1.76 -4.34
C TYR A 145 3.49 -2.11 -5.42
N VAL A 146 4.77 -1.90 -5.12
CA VAL A 146 5.86 -2.28 -6.01
C VAL A 146 6.79 -3.21 -5.25
N LEU A 147 6.88 -4.45 -5.72
CA LEU A 147 7.77 -5.44 -5.13
C LEU A 147 9.16 -5.25 -5.71
N ARG A 148 10.16 -5.04 -4.85
CA ARG A 148 11.56 -4.87 -5.22
C ARG A 148 12.35 -6.02 -4.65
N GLU A 149 13.27 -6.58 -5.42
CA GLU A 149 14.24 -7.48 -4.83
C GLU A 149 15.26 -6.67 -4.01
N ALA A 150 15.40 -7.03 -2.74
CA ALA A 150 16.52 -6.62 -1.92
C ALA A 150 17.76 -7.25 -2.55
N SER A 151 18.57 -6.43 -3.23
CA SER A 151 19.77 -6.88 -3.91
C SER A 151 20.61 -7.76 -2.98
N VAL A 152 20.81 -9.02 -3.39
CA VAL A 152 21.53 -10.08 -2.69
C VAL A 152 22.76 -9.55 -1.97
N ARG A 153 22.75 -9.58 -0.63
CA ARG A 153 23.98 -9.74 0.15
C ARG A 153 24.20 -11.22 0.36
N THR A 154 25.16 -11.77 -0.38
CA THR A 154 25.61 -13.15 -0.29
C THR A 154 26.09 -13.45 1.14
N GLY A 155 25.38 -14.31 1.88
CA GLY A 155 25.93 -14.90 3.11
C GLY A 155 24.93 -15.31 4.20
N GLY A 156 24.34 -16.50 4.05
CA GLY A 156 24.31 -17.55 5.09
C GLY A 156 23.36 -17.47 6.31
N SER A 157 22.34 -18.33 6.24
CA SER A 157 21.82 -19.26 7.27
C SER A 157 20.98 -18.79 8.48
N GLU A 158 19.68 -19.02 8.35
CA GLU A 158 18.83 -19.99 9.09
C GLU A 158 18.36 -19.77 10.56
N ILE A 159 17.01 -19.65 10.63
CA ILE A 159 15.99 -20.18 11.56
C ILE A 159 15.72 -19.47 12.90
N GLY A 160 14.50 -18.91 13.01
CA GLY A 160 13.57 -19.31 14.08
C GLY A 160 12.79 -18.19 14.79
N GLY A 161 11.50 -18.07 14.45
CA GLY A 161 10.46 -17.44 15.28
C GLY A 161 10.39 -15.92 15.12
N GLY A 162 9.17 -15.37 15.04
CA GLY A 162 8.93 -13.94 14.85
C GLY A 162 9.63 -13.12 15.93
N VAL A 163 10.74 -12.49 15.57
CA VAL A 163 11.45 -11.55 16.44
C VAL A 163 12.05 -10.47 15.54
N LEU A 164 11.80 -9.23 15.95
CA LEU A 164 12.14 -7.97 15.28
C LEU A 164 13.62 -7.96 14.86
N SER A 165 13.92 -8.21 13.58
CA SER A 165 15.29 -8.31 13.12
C SER A 165 15.95 -6.92 13.04
N PHE A 166 17.08 -6.83 13.74
CA PHE A 166 17.83 -5.62 14.02
C PHE A 166 18.72 -5.19 12.84
N CYS A 167 18.51 -3.98 12.33
CA CYS A 167 19.40 -3.34 11.35
C CYS A 167 19.97 -2.00 11.86
N VAL A 168 20.70 -1.99 12.99
CA VAL A 168 21.44 -0.76 13.41
C VAL A 168 22.51 -0.33 12.40
N ASN A 169 22.91 -1.22 11.49
CA ASN A 169 23.79 -0.89 10.37
C ASN A 169 23.15 0.06 9.32
N GLU A 170 21.84 0.32 9.41
CA GLU A 170 21.11 1.25 8.52
C GLU A 170 20.97 2.66 9.11
N LEU A 171 21.40 2.86 10.36
CA LEU A 171 21.47 4.17 10.97
C LEU A 171 22.67 4.94 10.42
N THR A 172 22.42 6.19 10.04
CA THR A 172 23.51 7.12 9.73
C THR A 172 24.38 7.35 10.98
N PRO A 173 25.64 7.80 10.82
CA PRO A 173 26.51 8.10 11.96
C PRO A 173 25.85 9.01 13.00
N ARG A 174 25.09 10.00 12.52
CA ARG A 174 24.39 10.96 13.38
C ARG A 174 23.22 10.36 14.14
N GLU A 175 22.49 9.45 13.52
CA GLU A 175 21.39 8.72 14.18
C GLU A 175 21.94 7.75 15.23
N SER A 176 23.08 7.11 14.95
CA SER A 176 23.76 6.22 15.90
C SER A 176 24.24 6.95 17.15
N GLU A 177 24.79 8.16 17.00
CA GLU A 177 25.15 9.03 18.14
C GLU A 177 23.94 9.37 19.01
N ILE A 178 22.80 9.67 18.38
CA ILE A 178 21.56 10.00 19.07
C ILE A 178 21.02 8.77 19.80
N VAL A 179 20.99 7.59 19.16
CA VAL A 179 20.60 6.32 19.80
C VAL A 179 21.46 6.05 21.04
N LYS A 180 22.78 6.22 20.94
CA LYS A 180 23.68 6.04 22.10
C LYS A 180 23.31 6.94 23.27
N LEU A 181 23.05 8.23 23.01
CA LEU A 181 22.66 9.17 24.06
C LEU A 181 21.27 8.87 24.67
N ILE A 182 20.35 8.31 23.87
CA ILE A 182 19.04 7.85 24.36
C ILE A 182 19.23 6.67 25.32
N LEU A 183 20.05 5.70 24.92
CA LEU A 183 20.33 4.49 25.72
C LEU A 183 21.12 4.81 26.99
N ASP A 184 21.97 5.84 26.96
CA ASP A 184 22.65 6.39 28.14
C ASP A 184 21.69 7.17 29.08
N GLY A 185 20.40 7.26 28.74
CA GLY A 185 19.36 7.87 29.57
C GLY A 185 19.27 9.39 29.50
N TYR A 186 19.88 10.03 28.49
CA TYR A 186 19.82 11.49 28.37
C TYR A 186 18.44 11.96 27.84
N PRO A 187 17.80 12.94 28.49
CA PRO A 187 16.56 13.51 27.98
C PRO A 187 16.81 14.36 26.73
N THR A 188 15.79 14.52 25.87
CA THR A 188 15.88 15.23 24.57
C THR A 188 16.52 16.62 24.66
N VAL A 189 16.32 17.34 25.76
CA VAL A 189 16.95 18.66 26.01
C VAL A 189 18.47 18.55 26.13
N SER A 190 18.94 17.53 26.85
CA SER A 190 20.36 17.28 27.08
C SER A 190 21.05 16.76 25.83
N ILE A 191 20.35 15.93 25.04
CA ILE A 191 20.82 15.49 23.72
C ILE A 191 21.02 16.68 22.78
N ALA A 192 20.03 17.58 22.72
CA ALA A 192 20.09 18.80 21.90
C ALA A 192 21.31 19.67 22.25
N LYS A 193 21.55 19.88 23.56
CA LYS A 193 22.71 20.64 24.06
C LYS A 193 24.05 19.97 23.75
N LYS A 194 24.17 18.65 23.96
CA LYS A 194 25.41 17.90 23.70
C LYS A 194 25.77 17.86 22.21
N LEU A 195 24.76 17.85 21.34
CA LEU A 195 24.94 17.73 19.90
C LEU A 195 24.94 19.09 19.16
N GLY A 196 24.72 20.20 19.89
CA GLY A 196 24.69 21.56 19.31
C GLY A 196 23.52 21.81 18.36
N ILE A 197 22.39 21.12 18.52
CA ILE A 197 21.22 21.20 17.63
C ILE A 197 19.94 21.55 18.40
N SER A 198 18.86 21.91 17.68
CA SER A 198 17.58 22.23 18.32
C SER A 198 16.86 21.00 18.88
N ARG A 199 16.01 21.19 19.90
CA ARG A 199 15.14 20.12 20.42
C ARG A 199 14.22 19.53 19.35
N GLY A 200 13.72 20.36 18.43
CA GLY A 200 12.90 19.94 17.30
C GLY A 200 13.66 19.02 16.35
N THR A 201 14.93 19.32 16.10
CA THR A 201 15.82 18.50 15.27
C THR A 201 16.09 17.13 15.90
N VAL A 202 16.29 17.08 17.23
CA VAL A 202 16.43 15.79 17.95
C VAL A 202 15.16 14.96 17.87
N LYS A 203 13.98 15.57 18.00
CA LYS A 203 12.69 14.88 17.85
C LYS A 203 12.54 14.31 16.44
N ASN A 204 12.95 15.07 15.42
CA ASN A 204 12.92 14.59 14.04
C ASN A 204 13.87 13.40 13.82
N HIS A 205 15.10 13.46 14.34
CA HIS A 205 16.02 12.33 14.29
C HIS A 205 15.49 11.11 15.03
N ARG A 206 14.87 11.27 16.21
CA ARG A 206 14.22 10.17 16.93
C ARG A 206 13.13 9.51 16.09
N ASN A 207 12.29 10.30 15.42
CA ASN A 207 11.27 9.77 14.53
C ASN A 207 11.89 9.02 13.33
N CYS A 208 12.98 9.53 12.75
CA CYS A 208 13.71 8.84 11.69
C CYS A 208 14.34 7.52 12.19
N ILE A 209 14.92 7.51 13.39
CA ILE A 209 15.47 6.32 14.04
C ILE A 209 14.37 5.30 14.28
N TYR A 210 13.25 5.72 14.85
CA TYR A 210 12.10 4.85 15.13
C TYR A 210 11.53 4.25 13.85
N ALA A 211 11.40 5.06 12.80
CA ALA A 211 10.98 4.59 11.48
C ALA A 211 11.99 3.62 10.84
N LYS A 212 13.30 3.84 11.02
CA LYS A 212 14.35 2.95 10.48
C LYS A 212 14.47 1.63 11.22
N LEU A 213 14.18 1.64 12.53
CA LEU A 213 14.26 0.47 13.39
C LEU A 213 12.91 -0.24 13.54
N ASP A 214 11.88 0.24 12.84
CA ASP A 214 10.49 -0.23 12.91
C ASP A 214 9.94 -0.35 14.34
N ILE A 215 10.12 0.72 15.11
CA ILE A 215 9.63 0.85 16.48
C ILE A 215 8.82 2.12 16.65
N THR A 216 7.99 2.14 17.67
CA THR A 216 7.13 3.28 18.00
C THR A 216 7.46 3.90 19.34
N THR A 217 8.21 3.18 20.19
CA THR A 217 8.55 3.61 21.54
C THR A 217 10.03 3.50 21.88
N GLU A 218 10.46 4.36 22.80
CA GLU A 218 11.81 4.29 23.40
C GLU A 218 12.03 2.97 24.18
N ARG A 219 10.95 2.37 24.70
CA ARG A 219 10.98 1.06 25.36
C ARG A 219 11.33 -0.06 24.36
N GLU A 220 10.74 -0.03 23.18
CA GLU A 220 11.06 -0.99 22.11
C GLU A 220 12.51 -0.84 21.65
N LEU A 221 13.03 0.39 21.53
CA LEU A 221 14.45 0.63 21.26
C LEU A 221 15.37 -0.08 22.27
N PHE A 222 14.99 -0.04 23.55
CA PHE A 222 15.74 -0.69 24.62
C PHE A 222 15.65 -2.22 24.56
N LEU A 223 14.46 -2.77 24.29
CA LEU A 223 14.26 -4.20 24.12
C LEU A 223 15.07 -4.74 22.93
N LEU A 224 15.08 -4.03 21.80
CA LEU A 224 15.88 -4.35 20.63
C LEU A 224 17.39 -4.40 20.93
N LEU A 225 17.89 -3.47 21.75
CA LEU A 225 19.29 -3.48 22.17
C LEU A 225 19.63 -4.70 23.04
N LEU A 226 18.76 -5.03 24.00
CA LEU A 226 18.99 -6.17 24.90
C LEU A 226 19.06 -7.49 24.12
N GLU A 227 18.22 -7.64 23.10
CA GLU A 227 18.25 -8.79 22.22
C GLU A 227 19.55 -8.85 21.38
N HIS A 228 20.00 -7.70 20.87
CA HIS A 228 21.28 -7.61 20.15
C HIS A 228 22.49 -7.97 21.04
N LEU A 229 22.49 -7.52 22.29
CA LEU A 229 23.55 -7.87 23.25
C LEU A 229 23.48 -9.37 23.61
N GLY A 230 22.28 -9.91 23.80
CA GLY A 230 22.07 -11.34 24.08
C GLY A 230 22.53 -12.26 22.94
N SER A 231 22.29 -11.87 21.69
CA SER A 231 22.71 -12.62 20.50
C SER A 231 24.23 -12.56 20.25
N ARG A 232 24.89 -11.42 20.55
CA ARG A 232 26.36 -11.30 20.47
C ARG A 232 27.09 -12.15 21.52
N ILE A 233 26.51 -12.32 22.71
CA ILE A 233 27.10 -13.14 23.77
C ILE A 233 27.00 -14.63 23.44
N ARG A 234 25.93 -15.07 22.77
CA ARG A 234 25.75 -16.46 22.31
C ARG A 234 26.71 -16.89 21.18
N ARG A 235 27.19 -15.97 20.34
CA ARG A 235 28.15 -16.27 19.26
C ARG A 235 29.62 -16.40 19.71
N LYS A 236 29.93 -16.16 20.99
CA LYS A 236 31.30 -16.20 21.54
C LYS A 236 31.59 -17.42 22.44
N ARG A 237 30.72 -18.42 22.47
CA ARG A 237 30.97 -19.71 23.15
C ARG A 237 31.18 -20.81 22.13
#